data_AF-A0A5C7R738-F1
#
_entry.id   AF-A0A5C7R738-F1
#
_cell.length_a   1.000
_cell.length_b   1.000
_cell.length_c   1.000
_cell.angle_alpha   90.00
_cell.angle_beta   90.00
_cell.angle_gamma   90.00
#
_symmetry.space_group_name_H-M   'P 1'
#
loop_
_entity.id
_entity.type
_entity.pdbx_description
1 polymer ?
#
loop_
_entity_poly.entity_id
_entity_poly.type
_entity_poly.pdbx_seq_one_letter_code
_entity_poly.pdbx_strand_id
1 'polypeptide(L)'
;MQKLEKQLFSVSLSIILIATAQNILASTPISTTGTLCIGIECKKQASTAEEFMPIFAKQIKTYNEKAPQFWPTNHVINQTAIVVNMPRTKAWLVTPQGNYKSIPVAEADQYYVTTGYDTEFKAFKDINGQSGMVLTLNEDSLANPASFKKYAHLGTYDLFITYTHELFHQLEQPTWKESVANTNPDREENSDKVAERATRGLILQQLLNAFIYPEQQRDYVKKAVATYRYYQKQYPEEAHKAITYDNLEGSAYYFELMSCLYISYPDIKNIEDILEAYRLIAKDVDVTKNLGLVLEAYALGGLSGLLLDYYQDPVIWKQAIMQKTEATPLNQLAELFDKEITEKDIIKPDEAWLKKYEDIARAGAPVLSQDQINTMIPLLKDLKKDSPTDYEAMLEEIKKSNPTSYDLIIKQLQ
;
A
#
# COMPACT_ATOMS: atom_id res chain seq x y z
N MET A 1 -37.79 -5.67 -8.41
CA MET A 1 -36.76 -5.41 -7.37
C MET A 1 -35.95 -6.65 -6.96
N GLN A 2 -36.47 -7.88 -6.96
CA GLN A 2 -35.69 -9.09 -6.59
C GLN A 2 -34.99 -9.83 -7.75
N LYS A 3 -34.82 -9.20 -8.92
CA LYS A 3 -34.17 -9.82 -10.11
C LYS A 3 -32.94 -9.06 -10.60
N LEU A 4 -32.54 -7.99 -9.91
CA LEU A 4 -31.40 -7.14 -10.28
C LEU A 4 -30.11 -7.46 -9.52
N GLU A 5 -30.15 -8.32 -8.50
CA GLU A 5 -29.03 -8.51 -7.56
C GLU A 5 -27.96 -9.55 -7.97
N LYS A 6 -27.95 -10.06 -9.22
CA LYS A 6 -27.14 -11.25 -9.55
C LYS A 6 -26.15 -11.17 -10.71
N GLN A 7 -25.81 -10.01 -11.27
CA GLN A 7 -24.98 -9.98 -12.50
C GLN A 7 -23.84 -8.94 -12.59
N LEU A 8 -23.29 -8.44 -11.48
CA LEU A 8 -22.10 -7.57 -11.54
C LEU A 8 -20.91 -8.20 -10.83
N PHE A 9 -20.25 -9.16 -11.50
CA PHE A 9 -18.87 -9.56 -11.22
C PHE A 9 -18.15 -9.87 -12.54
N SER A 10 -17.23 -8.99 -12.97
CA SER A 10 -15.85 -9.31 -13.41
C SER A 10 -15.22 -8.24 -14.35
N VAL A 11 -13.91 -8.07 -14.18
CA VAL A 11 -12.85 -7.56 -15.09
C VAL A 11 -12.59 -6.05 -15.22
N SER A 12 -11.58 -5.61 -14.45
CA SER A 12 -10.28 -4.99 -14.79
C SER A 12 -10.11 -3.93 -15.91
N LEU A 13 -9.64 -2.76 -15.46
CA LEU A 13 -8.46 -1.96 -15.85
C LEU A 13 -8.17 -1.61 -17.34
N SER A 14 -8.18 -0.30 -17.66
CA SER A 14 -7.08 0.49 -18.29
C SER A 14 -7.56 1.85 -18.85
N ILE A 15 -6.64 2.85 -18.92
CA ILE A 15 -6.61 4.17 -19.66
C ILE A 15 -6.24 5.33 -18.70
N ILE A 16 -4.99 5.81 -18.60
CA ILE A 16 -4.21 6.80 -19.41
C ILE A 16 -4.84 8.22 -19.50
N LEU A 17 -4.14 9.25 -18.96
CA LEU A 17 -3.63 10.49 -19.63
C LEU A 17 -3.20 11.56 -18.59
N ILE A 18 -1.92 11.98 -18.52
CA ILE A 18 -1.25 13.13 -19.20
C ILE A 18 -1.46 14.53 -18.55
N ALA A 19 -0.30 15.05 -18.08
CA ALA A 19 0.20 16.44 -17.98
C ALA A 19 -0.45 17.46 -17.03
N THR A 20 0.36 18.02 -16.12
CA THR A 20 1.12 19.26 -16.42
C THR A 20 2.37 19.35 -15.54
N ALA A 21 3.52 19.52 -16.18
CA ALA A 21 4.74 20.03 -15.56
C ALA A 21 4.72 21.56 -15.62
N GLN A 22 4.95 22.24 -14.50
CA GLN A 22 5.73 23.47 -14.36
C GLN A 22 5.56 24.04 -12.94
N ASN A 23 6.55 23.78 -12.09
CA ASN A 23 7.21 24.81 -11.27
C ASN A 23 8.39 24.16 -10.54
N ILE A 24 9.53 24.14 -11.24
CA ILE A 24 10.83 23.89 -10.64
C ILE A 24 11.19 25.16 -9.87
N LEU A 25 10.99 25.14 -8.55
CA LEU A 25 11.79 26.00 -7.67
C LEU A 25 13.10 25.26 -7.45
N ALA A 26 14.15 25.75 -8.12
CA ALA A 26 15.52 25.34 -7.90
C ALA A 26 15.92 25.68 -6.45
N SER A 27 15.89 24.70 -5.55
CA SER A 27 16.64 24.77 -4.30
C SER A 27 18.05 24.26 -4.56
N THR A 28 18.99 25.18 -4.58
CA THR A 28 20.44 24.93 -4.59
C THR A 28 20.84 23.91 -3.52
N PRO A 29 21.77 22.98 -3.80
CA PRO A 29 22.20 21.97 -2.85
C PRO A 29 23.02 22.62 -1.74
N ILE A 30 22.57 22.46 -0.49
CA ILE A 30 23.40 22.74 0.68
C ILE A 30 24.34 21.54 0.83
N SER A 31 25.60 21.76 0.47
CA SER A 31 26.71 20.91 0.88
C SER A 31 27.15 21.33 2.28
N THR A 32 27.12 20.41 3.24
CA THR A 32 28.21 20.17 4.21
C THR A 32 27.87 18.96 5.07
N THR A 33 28.88 18.11 5.32
CA THR A 33 28.88 16.83 6.08
C THR A 33 28.33 15.62 5.31
N GLY A 34 29.23 14.65 5.02
CA GLY A 34 29.03 13.29 4.51
C GLY A 34 27.59 12.84 4.20
N THR A 35 27.00 13.44 3.18
CA THR A 35 25.55 13.37 2.95
C THR A 35 25.20 12.00 2.38
N LEU A 36 24.39 11.23 3.12
CA LEU A 36 23.70 10.05 2.60
C LEU A 36 23.02 10.45 1.28
N CYS A 37 23.48 9.86 0.18
CA CYS A 37 22.83 10.02 -1.12
C CYS A 37 21.65 9.05 -1.14
N ILE A 38 20.42 9.57 -1.16
CA ILE A 38 19.19 8.83 -0.90
C ILE A 38 18.30 8.76 -2.14
N GLY A 39 17.65 7.61 -2.33
CA GLY A 39 16.58 7.44 -3.30
C GLY A 39 17.01 7.42 -4.76
N ILE A 40 16.05 7.68 -5.63
CA ILE A 40 16.20 7.61 -7.10
C ILE A 40 17.27 8.56 -7.64
N GLU A 41 17.56 9.65 -6.92
CA GLU A 41 18.54 10.66 -7.35
C GLU A 41 19.98 10.14 -7.21
N CYS A 42 20.14 9.07 -6.44
CA CYS A 42 21.42 8.45 -6.11
C CYS A 42 21.59 7.06 -6.69
N LYS A 43 20.54 6.54 -7.33
CA LYS A 43 20.54 5.22 -7.99
C LYS A 43 20.22 5.43 -9.47
N LYS A 44 21.11 4.96 -10.36
CA LYS A 44 20.77 4.86 -11.78
C LYS A 44 19.59 3.90 -11.92
N GLN A 45 18.43 4.41 -12.35
CA GLN A 45 17.29 3.60 -12.73
C GLN A 45 17.69 2.70 -13.90
N ALA A 46 17.45 1.40 -13.76
CA ALA A 46 17.63 0.44 -14.83
C ALA A 46 16.54 0.67 -15.88
N SER A 47 16.93 0.61 -17.15
CA SER A 47 16.03 0.78 -18.29
C SER A 47 15.75 -0.53 -19.02
N THR A 48 16.51 -1.58 -18.72
CA THR A 48 16.37 -2.92 -19.31
C THR A 48 16.44 -3.99 -18.24
N ALA A 49 15.96 -5.19 -18.56
CA ALA A 49 16.06 -6.34 -17.65
C ALA A 49 17.52 -6.69 -17.33
N GLU A 50 18.44 -6.59 -18.30
CA GLU A 50 19.86 -6.87 -18.09
C GLU A 50 20.53 -5.89 -17.12
N GLU A 51 20.15 -4.60 -17.16
CA GLU A 51 20.62 -3.61 -16.17
C GLU A 51 20.01 -3.88 -14.77
N PHE A 52 18.77 -4.35 -14.73
CA PHE A 52 18.01 -4.55 -13.51
C PHE A 52 18.40 -5.84 -12.75
N MET A 53 18.63 -6.96 -13.43
CA MET A 53 18.92 -8.26 -12.78
C MET A 53 20.08 -8.24 -11.76
N PRO A 54 21.24 -7.62 -12.00
CA PRO A 54 22.28 -7.54 -10.99
C PRO A 54 21.87 -6.72 -9.76
N ILE A 55 21.02 -5.70 -9.94
CA ILE A 55 20.45 -4.92 -8.83
C ILE A 55 19.51 -5.80 -8.02
N PHE A 56 18.57 -6.47 -8.70
CA PHE A 56 17.59 -7.35 -8.07
C PHE A 56 18.25 -8.51 -7.33
N ALA A 57 19.27 -9.14 -7.92
CA ALA A 57 20.02 -10.21 -7.27
C ALA A 57 20.70 -9.76 -5.97
N LYS A 58 21.25 -8.54 -5.94
CA LYS A 58 21.77 -7.94 -4.70
C LYS A 58 20.65 -7.71 -3.67
N GLN A 59 19.49 -7.23 -4.10
CA GLN A 59 18.34 -7.05 -3.22
C GLN A 59 17.87 -8.37 -2.60
N ILE A 60 17.74 -9.43 -3.40
CA ILE A 60 17.39 -10.79 -2.95
C ILE A 60 18.42 -11.33 -1.94
N LYS A 61 19.72 -11.12 -2.19
CA LYS A 61 20.76 -11.48 -1.23
C LYS A 61 20.59 -10.78 0.10
N THR A 62 20.52 -9.44 0.07
CA THR A 62 20.40 -8.64 1.29
C THR A 62 19.14 -8.97 2.06
N TYR A 63 18.01 -9.18 1.37
CA TYR A 63 16.78 -9.68 1.97
C TYR A 63 17.04 -10.98 2.75
N ASN A 64 17.58 -12.01 2.09
CA ASN A 64 17.78 -13.32 2.73
C ASN A 64 18.79 -13.28 3.89
N GLU A 65 19.77 -12.38 3.87
CA GLU A 65 20.74 -12.18 4.97
C GLU A 65 20.12 -11.46 6.18
N LYS A 66 19.13 -10.59 5.96
CA LYS A 66 18.58 -9.68 6.98
C LYS A 66 17.19 -10.07 7.48
N ALA A 67 16.41 -10.80 6.70
CA ALA A 67 15.03 -11.18 7.01
C ALA A 67 14.82 -11.79 8.41
N PRO A 68 15.73 -12.63 8.96
CA PRO A 68 15.64 -13.11 10.35
C PRO A 68 15.65 -12.03 11.43
N GLN A 69 16.15 -10.83 11.11
CA GLN A 69 16.24 -9.70 12.04
C GLN A 69 14.95 -8.89 12.04
N PHE A 70 14.12 -9.00 11.00
CA PHE A 70 12.93 -8.15 10.84
C PHE A 70 11.74 -8.68 11.65
N TRP A 71 11.60 -10.00 11.73
CA TRP A 71 10.49 -10.67 12.40
C TRP A 71 11.00 -11.88 13.21
N PRO A 72 10.56 -12.07 14.47
CA PRO A 72 10.95 -13.24 15.24
C PRO A 72 10.48 -14.49 14.51
N THR A 73 11.26 -15.56 14.61
CA THR A 73 10.96 -16.86 13.97
C THR A 73 10.77 -16.81 12.46
N ASN A 74 11.18 -15.73 11.76
CA ASN A 74 11.04 -15.67 10.32
C ASN A 74 11.77 -16.84 9.64
N HIS A 75 11.00 -17.77 9.11
CA HIS A 75 11.50 -18.94 8.41
C HIS A 75 11.60 -18.71 6.90
N VAL A 76 11.19 -17.53 6.42
CA VAL A 76 11.18 -17.11 5.02
C VAL A 76 12.57 -16.62 4.58
N ILE A 77 13.55 -17.49 4.81
CA ILE A 77 14.94 -17.35 4.36
C ILE A 77 15.25 -18.41 3.31
N ASN A 78 16.36 -18.22 2.60
CA ASN A 78 16.77 -19.07 1.48
C ASN A 78 15.72 -19.13 0.36
N GLN A 79 15.08 -18.00 0.08
CA GLN A 79 14.05 -17.87 -0.95
C GLN A 79 14.67 -17.44 -2.29
N THR A 80 14.34 -18.18 -3.34
CA THR A 80 14.73 -17.92 -4.75
C THR A 80 13.71 -16.98 -5.41
N ALA A 81 14.15 -16.16 -6.37
CA ALA A 81 13.24 -15.49 -7.29
C ALA A 81 13.40 -16.05 -8.71
N ILE A 82 12.27 -16.42 -9.32
CA ILE A 82 12.18 -16.75 -10.74
C ILE A 82 11.51 -15.55 -11.43
N VAL A 83 12.27 -14.82 -12.25
CA VAL A 83 11.77 -13.64 -12.94
C VAL A 83 11.48 -13.99 -14.39
N VAL A 84 10.25 -13.80 -14.84
CA VAL A 84 9.83 -14.01 -16.23
C VAL A 84 9.59 -12.65 -16.87
N ASN A 85 10.40 -12.30 -17.88
CA ASN A 85 10.19 -11.06 -18.62
C ASN A 85 8.94 -11.16 -19.49
N MET A 86 8.13 -10.12 -19.56
CA MET A 86 6.99 -10.03 -20.45
C MET A 86 7.41 -9.51 -21.84
N PRO A 87 6.96 -10.10 -22.96
CA PRO A 87 5.89 -11.11 -23.13
C PRO A 87 6.39 -12.58 -23.12
N ARG A 88 7.09 -13.00 -22.08
CA ARG A 88 7.61 -14.36 -21.86
C ARG A 88 8.72 -14.77 -22.82
N THR A 89 9.66 -13.85 -23.09
CA THR A 89 10.79 -14.09 -24.00
C THR A 89 12.05 -14.57 -23.29
N LYS A 90 12.22 -14.21 -22.02
CA LYS A 90 13.38 -14.53 -21.19
C LYS A 90 12.94 -14.82 -19.76
N ALA A 91 13.72 -15.63 -19.07
CA ALA A 91 13.58 -15.84 -17.64
C ALA A 91 14.94 -15.87 -16.95
N TRP A 92 14.95 -15.56 -15.66
CA TRP A 92 16.12 -15.63 -14.79
C TRP A 92 15.78 -16.36 -13.50
N LEU A 93 16.74 -17.15 -13.03
CA LEU A 93 16.76 -17.70 -11.68
C LEU A 93 17.74 -16.88 -10.86
N VAL A 94 17.27 -16.35 -9.73
CA VAL A 94 18.03 -15.54 -8.78
C VAL A 94 18.08 -16.27 -7.45
N THR A 95 19.28 -16.70 -7.04
CA THR A 95 19.47 -17.49 -5.81
C THR A 95 19.48 -16.60 -4.57
N PRO A 96 19.24 -17.16 -3.38
CA PRO A 96 19.30 -16.43 -2.12
C PRO A 96 20.67 -15.79 -1.83
N GLN A 97 21.74 -16.25 -2.49
CA GLN A 97 23.11 -15.73 -2.35
C GLN A 97 23.40 -14.57 -3.31
N GLY A 98 22.42 -14.14 -4.12
CA GLY A 98 22.56 -13.05 -5.07
C GLY A 98 23.24 -13.44 -6.38
N ASN A 99 23.34 -14.73 -6.67
CA ASN A 99 23.74 -15.20 -8.00
C ASN A 99 22.50 -15.21 -8.90
N TYR A 100 22.65 -14.84 -10.16
CA TYR A 100 21.57 -14.96 -11.14
C TYR A 100 22.08 -15.57 -12.44
N LYS A 101 21.21 -16.33 -13.11
CA LYS A 101 21.47 -16.89 -14.44
C LYS A 101 20.21 -16.82 -15.29
N SER A 102 20.38 -16.61 -16.60
CA SER A 102 19.26 -16.79 -17.53
C SER A 102 18.90 -18.27 -17.62
N ILE A 103 17.61 -18.56 -17.69
CA ILE A 103 17.05 -19.90 -17.88
C ILE A 103 16.02 -19.87 -19.01
N PRO A 104 15.77 -21.01 -19.69
CA PRO A 104 14.64 -21.13 -20.60
C PRO A 104 13.32 -20.86 -19.89
N VAL A 105 12.36 -20.23 -20.57
CA VAL A 105 11.02 -20.00 -20.00
C VAL A 105 10.32 -21.31 -19.63
N ALA A 106 10.55 -22.38 -20.41
CA ALA A 106 10.05 -23.72 -20.09
C ALA A 106 10.64 -24.31 -18.80
N GLU A 107 11.83 -23.87 -18.37
CA GLU A 107 12.38 -24.22 -17.05
C GLU A 107 11.68 -23.42 -15.94
N ALA A 108 11.37 -22.14 -16.18
CA ALA A 108 10.59 -21.32 -15.25
C ALA A 108 9.15 -21.86 -15.05
N ASP A 109 8.54 -22.42 -16.10
CA ASP A 109 7.20 -23.02 -16.08
C ASP A 109 7.07 -24.19 -15.11
N GLN A 110 8.18 -24.82 -14.72
CA GLN A 110 8.16 -25.87 -13.69
C GLN A 110 7.77 -25.34 -12.30
N TYR A 111 7.98 -24.04 -12.06
CA TYR A 111 7.64 -23.38 -10.80
C TYR A 111 6.23 -22.80 -10.85
N TYR A 112 5.91 -22.09 -11.93
CA TYR A 112 4.57 -21.56 -12.21
C TYR A 112 4.47 -21.08 -13.66
N VAL A 113 3.36 -21.42 -14.32
CA VAL A 113 3.06 -20.92 -15.66
C VAL A 113 2.33 -19.59 -15.56
N THR A 114 3.03 -18.50 -15.85
CA THR A 114 2.45 -17.15 -15.86
C THR A 114 1.42 -16.99 -16.98
N THR A 115 0.28 -16.38 -16.69
CA THR A 115 -0.81 -16.13 -17.63
C THR A 115 -0.53 -14.96 -18.58
N GLY A 116 0.54 -14.21 -18.31
CA GLY A 116 1.03 -13.17 -19.20
C GLY A 116 0.50 -11.78 -18.85
N TYR A 117 0.14 -11.55 -17.58
CA TYR A 117 -0.09 -10.22 -17.05
C TYR A 117 1.23 -9.56 -16.63
N ASP A 118 1.28 -8.23 -16.74
CA ASP A 118 2.45 -7.42 -16.41
C ASP A 118 2.84 -7.47 -14.93
N THR A 119 1.88 -7.78 -14.06
CA THR A 119 2.04 -7.90 -12.61
C THR A 119 1.42 -9.20 -12.14
N GLU A 120 2.17 -10.28 -12.20
CA GLU A 120 1.77 -11.61 -11.79
C GLU A 120 2.86 -12.20 -10.91
N PHE A 121 2.44 -12.83 -9.81
CA PHE A 121 3.35 -13.44 -8.86
C PHE A 121 2.75 -14.71 -8.27
N LYS A 122 3.62 -15.63 -7.88
CA LYS A 122 3.21 -16.86 -7.21
C LYS A 122 4.33 -17.41 -6.34
N ALA A 123 4.12 -17.55 -5.03
CA ALA A 123 5.06 -18.31 -4.22
C ALA A 123 4.98 -19.81 -4.55
N PHE A 124 6.12 -20.47 -4.44
CA PHE A 124 6.27 -21.91 -4.57
C PHE A 124 7.11 -22.46 -3.43
N LYS A 125 6.89 -23.74 -3.12
CA LYS A 125 7.59 -24.43 -2.04
C LYS A 125 8.07 -25.80 -2.49
N ASP A 126 9.32 -26.11 -2.15
CA ASP A 126 9.98 -27.41 -2.35
C ASP A 126 9.97 -27.93 -3.80
N ILE A 127 10.01 -27.03 -4.79
CA ILE A 127 10.16 -27.38 -6.20
C ILE A 127 11.65 -27.44 -6.53
N ASN A 128 12.14 -28.60 -6.97
CA ASN A 128 13.57 -28.85 -7.25
C ASN A 128 14.49 -28.52 -6.06
N GLY A 129 14.00 -28.72 -4.83
CA GLY A 129 14.72 -28.39 -3.60
C GLY A 129 14.81 -26.89 -3.31
N GLN A 130 13.99 -26.06 -3.96
CA GLN A 130 13.94 -24.62 -3.79
C GLN A 130 12.53 -24.17 -3.37
N SER A 131 12.49 -23.08 -2.60
CA SER A 131 11.27 -22.34 -2.28
C SER A 131 11.49 -20.88 -2.65
N GLY A 132 10.43 -20.14 -2.95
CA GLY A 132 10.56 -18.76 -3.37
C GLY A 132 9.34 -18.24 -4.11
N MET A 133 9.57 -17.34 -5.07
CA MET A 133 8.50 -16.71 -5.84
C MET A 133 8.80 -16.66 -7.34
N VAL A 134 7.79 -16.94 -8.15
CA VAL A 134 7.76 -16.55 -9.57
C VAL A 134 7.17 -15.16 -9.68
N LEU A 135 7.80 -14.28 -10.45
CA LEU A 135 7.42 -12.89 -10.65
C LEU A 135 7.47 -12.55 -12.13
N THR A 136 6.50 -11.79 -12.63
CA THR A 136 6.59 -11.19 -13.97
C THR A 136 7.24 -9.82 -13.93
N LEU A 137 8.09 -9.56 -14.91
CA LEU A 137 8.75 -8.28 -15.12
C LEU A 137 8.27 -7.69 -16.44
N ASN A 138 7.68 -6.50 -16.41
CA ASN A 138 7.51 -5.67 -17.60
C ASN A 138 8.67 -4.66 -17.67
N GLU A 139 9.49 -4.73 -18.73
CA GLU A 139 10.61 -3.81 -18.94
C GLU A 139 10.16 -2.34 -19.08
N ASP A 140 8.97 -2.09 -19.63
CA ASP A 140 8.43 -0.73 -19.75
C ASP A 140 8.20 -0.10 -18.36
N SER A 141 7.87 -0.94 -17.36
CA SER A 141 7.74 -0.50 -15.96
C SER A 141 9.08 -0.17 -15.31
N LEU A 142 10.20 -0.70 -15.80
CA LEU A 142 11.54 -0.32 -15.31
C LEU A 142 11.89 1.10 -15.69
N ALA A 143 11.49 1.55 -16.88
CA ALA A 143 11.72 2.91 -17.36
C ALA A 143 10.68 3.92 -16.82
N ASN A 144 9.56 3.46 -16.27
CA ASN A 144 8.50 4.32 -15.75
C ASN A 144 8.92 4.96 -14.40
N PRO A 145 9.13 6.29 -14.34
CA PRO A 145 9.52 6.95 -13.11
C PRO A 145 8.46 6.85 -12.01
N ALA A 146 7.17 6.71 -12.33
CA ALA A 146 6.12 6.56 -11.33
C ALA A 146 6.21 5.20 -10.62
N SER A 147 6.44 4.12 -11.37
CA SER A 147 6.64 2.77 -10.82
C SER A 147 7.93 2.68 -9.99
N PHE A 148 9.00 3.35 -10.44
CA PHE A 148 10.25 3.47 -9.69
C PHE A 148 10.13 4.36 -8.44
N LYS A 149 9.13 5.24 -8.41
CA LYS A 149 8.82 6.16 -7.30
C LYS A 149 7.71 5.68 -6.36
N LYS A 150 7.27 4.41 -6.43
CA LYS A 150 6.24 3.89 -5.51
C LYS A 150 6.61 4.16 -4.04
N TYR A 151 7.89 3.99 -3.70
CA TYR A 151 8.55 4.73 -2.60
C TYR A 151 9.56 5.70 -3.21
N ALA A 152 9.12 6.93 -3.48
CA ALA A 152 9.86 7.94 -4.24
C ALA A 152 11.30 8.21 -3.74
N HIS A 153 11.62 7.75 -2.52
CA HIS A 153 12.86 8.01 -1.81
C HIS A 153 13.65 6.76 -1.40
N LEU A 154 13.11 5.54 -1.57
CA LEU A 154 13.90 4.30 -1.35
C LEU A 154 14.63 3.87 -2.63
N GLY A 155 14.10 4.23 -3.81
CA GLY A 155 14.70 3.84 -5.10
C GLY A 155 14.80 2.32 -5.23
N THR A 156 13.66 1.67 -5.07
CA THR A 156 13.49 0.21 -5.16
C THR A 156 12.42 -0.10 -6.20
N TYR A 157 12.55 -1.25 -6.84
CA TYR A 157 11.65 -1.67 -7.91
C TYR A 157 10.45 -2.41 -7.33
N ASP A 158 9.27 -2.20 -7.93
CA ASP A 158 8.02 -2.84 -7.52
C ASP A 158 8.15 -4.37 -7.42
N LEU A 159 8.94 -4.97 -8.32
CA LEU A 159 9.23 -6.41 -8.29
C LEU A 159 9.84 -6.88 -6.95
N PHE A 160 10.73 -6.09 -6.36
CA PHE A 160 11.32 -6.40 -5.07
C PHE A 160 10.35 -6.14 -3.92
N ILE A 161 9.56 -5.07 -4.02
CA ILE A 161 8.49 -4.76 -3.07
C ILE A 161 7.52 -5.95 -2.99
N THR A 162 6.96 -6.34 -4.14
CA THR A 162 6.06 -7.50 -4.28
C THR A 162 6.71 -8.77 -3.74
N TYR A 163 7.96 -9.05 -4.11
CA TYR A 163 8.67 -10.23 -3.60
C TYR A 163 8.66 -10.30 -2.07
N THR A 164 8.97 -9.19 -1.39
CA THR A 164 9.04 -9.17 0.08
C THR A 164 7.67 -9.20 0.75
N HIS A 165 6.71 -8.42 0.24
CA HIS A 165 5.36 -8.31 0.77
C HIS A 165 4.61 -9.65 0.63
N GLU A 166 4.60 -10.21 -0.57
CA GLU A 166 3.85 -11.41 -0.88
C GLU A 166 4.46 -12.68 -0.30
N LEU A 167 5.79 -12.76 -0.20
CA LEU A 167 6.41 -13.92 0.47
C LEU A 167 6.09 -13.93 1.97
N PHE A 168 5.97 -12.76 2.60
CA PHE A 168 5.55 -12.68 4.00
C PHE A 168 4.12 -13.21 4.17
N HIS A 169 3.19 -12.78 3.30
CA HIS A 169 1.82 -13.33 3.27
C HIS A 169 1.77 -14.84 3.02
N GLN A 170 2.60 -15.34 2.10
CA GLN A 170 2.46 -16.71 1.60
C GLN A 170 3.26 -17.74 2.40
N LEU A 171 4.29 -17.33 3.14
CA LEU A 171 5.19 -18.25 3.84
C LEU A 171 5.32 -17.98 5.35
N GLU A 172 5.24 -16.73 5.82
CA GLU A 172 5.37 -16.41 7.25
C GLU A 172 4.00 -16.41 7.95
N GLN A 173 3.07 -15.56 7.51
CA GLN A 173 1.76 -15.40 8.14
C GLN A 173 0.92 -16.69 8.25
N PRO A 174 1.01 -17.68 7.32
CA PRO A 174 0.28 -18.95 7.47
C PRO A 174 0.76 -19.80 8.65
N THR A 175 1.92 -19.49 9.24
CA THR A 175 2.43 -20.17 10.44
C THR A 175 1.87 -19.60 11.74
N TRP A 176 1.16 -18.46 11.69
CA TRP A 176 0.61 -17.80 12.85
C TRP A 176 -0.57 -18.58 13.41
N LYS A 177 -0.78 -18.52 14.73
CA LYS A 177 -1.76 -19.35 15.43
C LYS A 177 -3.19 -19.07 14.96
N GLU A 178 -3.47 -17.80 14.72
CA GLU A 178 -4.73 -17.35 14.14
C GLU A 178 -4.37 -16.58 12.88
N SER A 179 -4.36 -17.27 11.74
CA SER A 179 -4.15 -16.62 10.45
C SER A 179 -5.48 -16.04 9.97
N VAL A 180 -5.45 -14.78 9.53
CA VAL A 180 -6.62 -14.17 8.93
C VAL A 180 -6.80 -14.76 7.53
N ALA A 181 -7.96 -15.36 7.26
CA ALA A 181 -8.26 -15.80 5.91
C ALA A 181 -8.34 -14.59 4.98
N ASN A 182 -7.63 -14.64 3.86
CA ASN A 182 -7.66 -13.59 2.84
C ASN A 182 -9.10 -13.48 2.29
N THR A 183 -9.83 -12.48 2.78
CA THR A 183 -11.13 -12.07 2.23
C THR A 183 -10.82 -11.06 1.15
N ASN A 184 -11.48 -11.18 0.00
CA ASN A 184 -11.15 -10.41 -1.21
C ASN A 184 -11.08 -8.89 -0.90
N PRO A 185 -9.87 -8.30 -0.82
CA PRO A 185 -9.66 -6.97 -0.25
C PRO A 185 -10.31 -5.86 -1.08
N ASP A 186 -10.37 -6.05 -2.41
CA ASP A 186 -10.99 -5.10 -3.35
C ASP A 186 -12.47 -4.81 -3.04
N ARG A 187 -13.13 -5.67 -2.26
CA ARG A 187 -14.55 -5.51 -1.90
C ARG A 187 -14.76 -4.74 -0.59
N GLU A 188 -13.71 -4.41 0.15
CA GLU A 188 -13.85 -3.87 1.51
C GLU A 188 -13.21 -2.48 1.70
N GLU A 189 -12.83 -1.79 0.62
CA GLU A 189 -12.23 -0.46 0.72
C GLU A 189 -13.14 0.58 1.41
N ASN A 190 -14.47 0.42 1.31
CA ASN A 190 -15.45 1.30 1.95
C ASN A 190 -15.09 2.80 1.76
N SER A 191 -14.70 3.18 0.54
CA SER A 191 -14.23 4.54 0.23
C SER A 191 -15.32 5.60 0.36
N ASP A 192 -16.60 5.18 0.40
CA ASP A 192 -17.78 6.00 0.69
C ASP A 192 -17.93 6.38 2.17
N LYS A 193 -17.21 5.70 3.09
CA LYS A 193 -17.18 5.98 4.54
C LYS A 193 -16.25 7.13 4.87
N VAL A 194 -16.58 8.32 4.35
CA VAL A 194 -15.70 9.49 4.36
C VAL A 194 -15.20 9.86 5.76
N ALA A 195 -16.06 9.87 6.78
CA ALA A 195 -15.66 10.30 8.13
C ALA A 195 -14.70 9.29 8.80
N GLU A 196 -14.93 8.01 8.55
CA GLU A 196 -14.10 6.89 9.01
C GLU A 196 -12.72 6.95 8.35
N ARG A 197 -12.68 7.06 7.02
CA ARG A 197 -11.44 7.20 6.24
C ARG A 197 -10.67 8.48 6.59
N ALA A 198 -11.37 9.60 6.74
CA ALA A 198 -10.76 10.86 7.17
C ALA A 198 -10.14 10.74 8.57
N THR A 199 -10.77 10.02 9.49
CA THR A 199 -10.22 9.76 10.83
C THR A 199 -8.97 8.87 10.75
N ARG A 200 -8.99 7.81 9.94
CA ARG A 200 -7.81 6.94 9.70
C ARG A 200 -6.66 7.69 9.03
N GLY A 201 -6.97 8.55 8.06
CA GLY A 201 -6.02 9.47 7.45
C GLY A 201 -5.36 10.43 8.44
N LEU A 202 -6.13 10.91 9.41
CA LEU A 202 -5.60 11.77 10.49
C LEU A 202 -4.65 10.99 11.42
N ILE A 203 -4.98 9.74 11.76
CA ILE A 203 -4.08 8.84 12.50
C ILE A 203 -2.77 8.67 11.73
N LEU A 204 -2.86 8.37 10.43
CA LEU A 204 -1.69 8.21 9.57
C LEU A 204 -0.83 9.49 9.52
N GLN A 205 -1.45 10.66 9.38
CA GLN A 205 -0.74 11.95 9.39
C GLN A 205 -0.02 12.18 10.73
N GLN A 206 -0.61 11.79 11.85
CA GLN A 206 0.00 11.89 13.17
C GLN A 206 1.17 10.92 13.33
N LEU A 207 1.03 9.68 12.86
CA LEU A 207 2.13 8.72 12.83
C LEU A 207 3.31 9.25 12.00
N LEU A 208 3.06 9.76 10.79
CA LEU A 208 4.10 10.38 9.95
C LEU A 208 4.78 11.56 10.65
N ASN A 209 4.01 12.42 11.31
CA ASN A 209 4.55 13.54 12.07
C ASN A 209 5.48 13.09 13.21
N ALA A 210 5.25 11.92 13.79
CA ALA A 210 6.16 11.35 14.79
C ALA A 210 7.56 11.08 14.21
N PHE A 211 7.67 10.70 12.93
CA PHE A 211 8.96 10.56 12.24
C PHE A 211 9.52 11.93 11.82
N ILE A 212 8.68 12.82 11.28
CA ILE A 212 9.10 14.13 10.75
C ILE A 212 9.69 15.03 11.87
N TYR A 213 9.09 14.97 13.05
CA TYR A 213 9.41 15.81 14.21
C TYR A 213 9.88 14.96 15.42
N PRO A 214 11.14 14.47 15.43
CA PRO A 214 11.63 13.54 16.45
C PRO A 214 11.54 14.09 17.88
N GLU A 215 11.78 15.40 18.08
CA GLU A 215 11.65 16.06 19.39
C GLU A 215 10.20 16.06 19.94
N GLN A 216 9.22 15.86 19.07
CA GLN A 216 7.79 15.78 19.41
C GLN A 216 7.23 14.39 19.14
N GLN A 217 8.09 13.39 18.87
CA GLN A 217 7.66 12.06 18.43
C GLN A 217 6.63 11.45 19.39
N ARG A 218 6.94 11.45 20.69
CA ARG A 218 6.05 10.88 21.71
C ARG A 218 4.68 11.56 21.75
N ASP A 219 4.64 12.88 21.58
CA ASP A 219 3.39 13.66 21.56
C ASP A 219 2.54 13.32 20.33
N TYR A 220 3.16 13.18 19.16
CA TYR A 220 2.46 12.73 17.95
C TYR A 220 1.97 11.28 18.04
N VAL A 221 2.73 10.39 18.67
CA VAL A 221 2.27 9.01 18.95
C VAL A 221 1.06 9.02 19.88
N LYS A 222 1.10 9.82 20.96
CA LYS A 222 -0.05 9.98 21.85
C LYS A 222 -1.29 10.50 21.11
N LYS A 223 -1.14 11.47 20.21
CA LYS A 223 -2.25 11.98 19.36
C LYS A 223 -2.79 10.90 18.43
N ALA A 224 -1.92 10.13 17.78
CA ALA A 224 -2.29 8.98 16.95
C ALA A 224 -3.12 7.97 17.73
N VAL A 225 -2.64 7.57 18.91
CA VAL A 225 -3.32 6.60 19.78
C VAL A 225 -4.65 7.16 20.30
N ALA A 226 -4.71 8.41 20.74
CA ALA A 226 -5.95 9.04 21.19
C ALA A 226 -6.99 9.15 20.07
N THR A 227 -6.56 9.53 18.86
CA THR A 227 -7.42 9.58 17.66
C THR A 227 -7.89 8.18 17.26
N TYR A 228 -7.05 7.16 17.41
CA TYR A 228 -7.42 5.77 17.17
C TYR A 228 -8.45 5.25 18.18
N ARG A 229 -8.30 5.58 19.48
CA ARG A 229 -9.33 5.25 20.48
C ARG A 229 -10.65 5.97 20.20
N TYR A 230 -10.60 7.21 19.72
CA TYR A 230 -11.77 7.92 19.23
C TYR A 230 -12.43 7.19 18.05
N TYR A 231 -11.63 6.78 17.06
CA TYR A 231 -12.09 6.00 15.90
C TYR A 231 -12.81 4.70 16.32
N GLN A 232 -12.20 3.91 17.21
CA GLN A 232 -12.79 2.66 17.71
C GLN A 232 -14.11 2.89 18.44
N LYS A 233 -14.21 3.96 19.22
CA LYS A 233 -15.43 4.32 19.97
C LYS A 233 -16.53 4.83 19.06
N GLN A 234 -16.18 5.65 18.08
CA GLN A 234 -17.14 6.34 17.21
C GLN A 234 -17.63 5.44 16.07
N TYR A 235 -16.78 4.54 15.57
CA TYR A 235 -17.04 3.69 14.41
C TYR A 235 -16.72 2.22 14.72
N PRO A 236 -17.37 1.61 15.73
CA PRO A 236 -16.99 0.29 16.24
C PRO A 236 -17.08 -0.84 15.21
N GLU A 237 -18.07 -0.80 14.31
CA GLU A 237 -18.21 -1.81 13.25
C GLU A 237 -17.07 -1.72 12.22
N GLU A 238 -16.74 -0.50 11.79
CA GLU A 238 -15.66 -0.28 10.82
C GLU A 238 -14.29 -0.56 11.45
N ALA A 239 -14.11 -0.21 12.73
CA ALA A 239 -12.92 -0.55 13.49
C ALA A 239 -12.74 -2.06 13.64
N HIS A 240 -13.83 -2.82 13.82
CA HIS A 240 -13.77 -4.28 13.87
C HIS A 240 -13.36 -4.88 12.52
N LYS A 241 -13.90 -4.39 11.40
CA LYS A 241 -13.49 -4.82 10.05
C LYS A 241 -12.02 -4.48 9.76
N ALA A 242 -11.57 -3.31 10.21
CA ALA A 242 -10.19 -2.85 10.00
C ALA A 242 -9.15 -3.82 10.57
N ILE A 243 -9.46 -4.51 11.67
CA ILE A 243 -8.53 -5.42 12.35
C ILE A 243 -7.89 -6.42 11.39
N THR A 244 -8.69 -7.02 10.50
CA THR A 244 -8.23 -8.01 9.53
C THR A 244 -7.11 -7.46 8.66
N TYR A 245 -7.31 -6.30 8.03
CA TYR A 245 -6.33 -5.71 7.12
C TYR A 245 -5.19 -5.01 7.86
N ASP A 246 -5.48 -4.35 9.00
CA ASP A 246 -4.47 -3.73 9.86
C ASP A 246 -3.48 -4.78 10.39
N ASN A 247 -3.92 -6.03 10.59
CA ASN A 247 -3.06 -7.17 10.87
C ASN A 247 -2.37 -7.67 9.58
N LEU A 248 -3.13 -8.05 8.57
CA LEU A 248 -2.63 -8.72 7.37
C LEU A 248 -1.69 -7.82 6.56
N GLU A 249 -2.22 -6.74 5.99
CA GLU A 249 -1.48 -5.81 5.13
C GLU A 249 -0.55 -4.92 5.94
N GLY A 250 -0.97 -4.52 7.14
CA GLY A 250 -0.16 -3.68 8.01
C GLY A 250 1.15 -4.32 8.46
N SER A 251 1.14 -5.61 8.80
CA SER A 251 2.37 -6.34 9.17
C SER A 251 3.24 -6.70 7.96
N ALA A 252 2.62 -7.01 6.82
CA ALA A 252 3.35 -7.22 5.57
C ALA A 252 4.04 -5.93 5.09
N TYR A 253 3.36 -4.78 5.21
CA TYR A 253 3.95 -3.48 4.90
C TYR A 253 5.08 -3.11 5.85
N TYR A 254 4.98 -3.41 7.15
CA TYR A 254 6.13 -3.28 8.07
C TYR A 254 7.35 -4.07 7.54
N PHE A 255 7.13 -5.32 7.13
CA PHE A 255 8.20 -6.20 6.66
C PHE A 255 8.80 -5.73 5.34
N GLU A 256 7.96 -5.22 4.45
CA GLU A 256 8.33 -4.56 3.20
C GLU A 256 9.19 -3.30 3.45
N LEU A 257 8.76 -2.43 4.36
CA LEU A 257 9.50 -1.22 4.75
C LEU A 257 10.89 -1.56 5.30
N MET A 258 10.96 -2.50 6.23
CA MET A 258 12.24 -2.97 6.79
C MET A 258 13.15 -3.49 5.69
N SER A 259 12.63 -4.36 4.82
CA SER A 259 13.40 -4.92 3.70
C SER A 259 13.94 -3.82 2.79
N CYS A 260 13.10 -2.86 2.41
CA CYS A 260 13.48 -1.76 1.53
C CYS A 260 14.48 -0.79 2.19
N LEU A 261 14.35 -0.52 3.48
CA LEU A 261 15.27 0.34 4.24
C LEU A 261 16.66 -0.30 4.33
N TYR A 262 16.77 -1.56 4.73
CA TYR A 262 18.07 -2.24 4.83
C TYR A 262 18.82 -2.34 3.49
N ILE A 263 18.07 -2.44 2.39
CA ILE A 263 18.65 -2.46 1.04
C ILE A 263 19.10 -1.07 0.58
N SER A 264 18.34 -0.04 0.96
CA SER A 264 18.60 1.32 0.52
C SER A 264 19.66 2.02 1.39
N TYR A 265 19.81 1.58 2.63
CA TYR A 265 20.69 2.16 3.64
C TYR A 265 21.54 1.05 4.27
N PRO A 266 22.66 0.64 3.61
CA PRO A 266 23.50 -0.45 4.09
C PRO A 266 24.17 -0.16 5.45
N ASP A 267 24.21 1.10 5.87
CA ASP A 267 24.78 1.55 7.13
C ASP A 267 23.83 1.49 8.32
N ILE A 268 22.56 1.07 8.14
CA ILE A 268 21.60 0.84 9.23
C ILE A 268 22.15 -0.22 10.19
N LYS A 269 22.27 0.14 11.48
CA LYS A 269 22.75 -0.74 12.56
C LYS A 269 21.74 -0.94 13.68
N ASN A 270 20.82 0.00 13.87
CA ASN A 270 19.84 0.00 14.95
C ASN A 270 18.52 0.64 14.50
N ILE A 271 17.56 0.70 15.43
CA ILE A 271 16.23 1.26 15.16
C ILE A 271 16.28 2.77 14.98
N GLU A 272 17.19 3.49 15.63
CA GLU A 272 17.37 4.93 15.47
C GLU A 272 17.76 5.28 14.02
N ASP A 273 18.67 4.50 13.42
CA ASP A 273 19.06 4.66 12.01
C ASP A 273 17.87 4.41 11.06
N ILE A 274 17.01 3.45 11.39
CA ILE A 274 15.79 3.15 10.63
C ILE A 274 14.81 4.32 10.70
N LEU A 275 14.59 4.88 11.90
CA LEU A 275 13.69 6.03 12.08
C LEU A 275 14.21 7.27 11.34
N GLU A 276 15.51 7.55 11.40
CA GLU A 276 16.11 8.68 10.67
C GLU A 276 16.05 8.45 9.16
N ALA A 277 16.32 7.23 8.68
CA ALA A 277 16.17 6.88 7.27
C ALA A 277 14.71 7.02 6.79
N TYR A 278 13.73 6.62 7.61
CA TYR A 278 12.32 6.76 7.27
C TYR A 278 11.86 8.23 7.32
N ARG A 279 12.41 9.04 8.23
CA ARG A 279 12.10 10.48 8.31
C ARG A 279 12.37 11.21 6.99
N LEU A 280 13.37 10.78 6.24
CA LEU A 280 13.74 11.34 4.95
C LEU A 280 12.68 11.09 3.87
N ILE A 281 11.82 10.09 4.06
CA ILE A 281 10.76 9.73 3.12
C ILE A 281 9.38 10.15 3.61
N ALA A 282 9.19 10.28 4.93
CA ALA A 282 7.91 10.59 5.56
C ALA A 282 7.29 11.93 5.13
N LYS A 283 8.12 12.92 4.75
CA LYS A 283 7.67 14.27 4.37
C LYS A 283 6.92 14.32 3.05
N ASP A 284 7.19 13.37 2.16
CA ASP A 284 6.65 13.33 0.81
C ASP A 284 5.46 12.37 0.69
N VAL A 285 5.07 11.72 1.79
CA VAL A 285 3.91 10.83 1.86
C VAL A 285 2.63 11.65 1.86
N ASP A 286 1.85 11.53 0.80
CA ASP A 286 0.49 12.05 0.75
C ASP A 286 -0.49 11.01 1.30
N VAL A 287 -0.97 11.24 2.52
CA VAL A 287 -1.92 10.36 3.23
C VAL A 287 -3.26 10.18 2.53
N THR A 288 -3.50 10.93 1.46
CA THR A 288 -4.77 10.94 0.75
C THR A 288 -4.78 10.19 -0.57
N LYS A 289 -3.62 9.66 -1.01
CA LYS A 289 -3.50 8.88 -2.26
C LYS A 289 -4.08 7.47 -2.18
N ASN A 290 -4.15 6.90 -0.98
CA ASN A 290 -4.51 5.51 -0.73
C ASN A 290 -5.78 5.45 0.13
N LEU A 291 -6.88 5.97 -0.41
CA LEU A 291 -8.17 6.01 0.28
C LEU A 291 -8.85 4.63 0.23
N GLY A 292 -9.00 4.00 1.39
CA GLY A 292 -9.71 2.73 1.50
C GLY A 292 -9.29 1.94 2.74
N LEU A 293 -10.18 1.10 3.28
CA LEU A 293 -9.94 0.34 4.50
C LEU A 293 -8.64 -0.46 4.42
N VAL A 294 -8.45 -1.16 3.29
CA VAL A 294 -7.31 -2.03 3.04
C VAL A 294 -6.09 -1.20 2.70
N LEU A 295 -6.23 -0.24 1.76
CA LEU A 295 -5.13 0.61 1.33
C LEU A 295 -4.53 1.44 2.48
N GLU A 296 -5.35 1.91 3.42
CA GLU A 296 -4.90 2.63 4.62
C GLU A 296 -4.16 1.71 5.60
N ALA A 297 -4.53 0.43 5.66
CA ALA A 297 -3.99 -0.54 6.61
C ALA A 297 -2.49 -0.77 6.44
N TYR A 298 -1.98 -0.72 5.20
CA TYR A 298 -0.56 -0.77 4.87
C TYR A 298 0.21 0.22 5.74
N ALA A 299 -0.02 1.51 5.52
CA ALA A 299 0.76 2.56 6.17
C ALA A 299 0.49 2.63 7.69
N LEU A 300 -0.76 2.45 8.13
CA LEU A 300 -1.09 2.45 9.56
C LEU A 300 -0.35 1.33 10.32
N GLY A 301 -0.34 0.11 9.79
CA GLY A 301 0.35 -1.00 10.41
C GLY A 301 1.87 -0.87 10.33
N GLY A 302 2.41 -0.55 9.15
CA GLY A 302 3.86 -0.47 8.97
C GLY A 302 4.53 0.59 9.84
N LEU A 303 3.95 1.79 9.87
CA LEU A 303 4.47 2.88 10.71
C LEU A 303 4.36 2.57 12.20
N SER A 304 3.24 1.97 12.61
CA SER A 304 3.06 1.56 14.00
C SER A 304 4.09 0.50 14.40
N GLY A 305 4.38 -0.46 13.52
CA GLY A 305 5.41 -1.48 13.73
C GLY A 305 6.81 -0.89 13.90
N LEU A 306 7.21 0.08 13.07
CA LEU A 306 8.49 0.78 13.22
C LEU A 306 8.60 1.54 14.55
N LEU A 307 7.52 2.22 14.96
CA LEU A 307 7.48 2.91 16.26
C LEU A 307 7.49 1.93 17.43
N LEU A 308 6.83 0.77 17.30
CA LEU A 308 6.86 -0.27 18.31
C LEU A 308 8.27 -0.84 18.53
N ASP A 309 9.02 -1.07 17.45
CA ASP A 309 10.42 -1.50 17.54
C ASP A 309 11.31 -0.46 18.27
N TYR A 310 10.91 0.82 18.27
CA TYR A 310 11.61 1.87 19.00
C TYR A 310 11.22 1.96 20.48
N TYR A 311 9.94 1.81 20.80
CA TYR A 311 9.44 2.03 22.15
C TYR A 311 9.47 0.79 23.06
N GLN A 312 9.59 -0.42 22.51
CA GLN A 312 9.64 -1.64 23.29
C GLN A 312 10.45 -2.75 22.59
N ASP A 313 10.68 -3.86 23.30
CA ASP A 313 11.30 -5.04 22.71
C ASP A 313 10.45 -5.53 21.50
N PRO A 314 11.03 -5.59 20.28
CA PRO A 314 10.34 -6.05 19.08
C PRO A 314 9.67 -7.41 19.21
N VAL A 315 10.23 -8.31 20.03
CA VAL A 315 9.70 -9.66 20.20
C VAL A 315 8.30 -9.63 20.84
N ILE A 316 8.04 -8.66 21.74
CA ILE A 316 6.78 -8.59 22.50
C ILE A 316 5.59 -8.38 21.58
N TRP A 317 5.58 -7.31 20.79
CA TRP A 317 4.44 -7.05 19.91
C TRP A 317 4.34 -8.07 18.78
N LYS A 318 5.46 -8.46 18.17
CA LYS A 318 5.45 -9.40 17.05
C LYS A 318 4.86 -10.75 17.49
N GLN A 319 5.20 -11.24 18.69
CA GLN A 319 4.56 -12.43 19.26
C GLN A 319 3.08 -12.24 19.54
N ALA A 320 2.65 -11.06 20.00
CA ALA A 320 1.23 -10.79 20.23
C ALA A 320 0.43 -10.90 18.93
N ILE A 321 0.92 -10.29 17.85
CA ILE A 321 0.31 -10.35 16.51
C ILE A 321 0.23 -11.79 15.99
N MET A 322 1.30 -12.57 16.14
CA MET A 322 1.34 -13.98 15.71
C MET A 322 0.38 -14.89 16.48
N GLN A 323 -0.07 -14.47 17.66
CA GLN A 323 -0.92 -15.28 18.54
C GLN A 323 -2.41 -14.95 18.44
N LYS A 324 -2.76 -13.73 18.03
CA LYS A 324 -4.14 -13.21 18.06
C LYS A 324 -4.40 -12.32 16.84
N THR A 325 -5.48 -12.59 16.12
CA THR A 325 -5.87 -11.75 14.97
C THR A 325 -6.17 -10.31 15.37
N GLU A 326 -6.71 -10.08 16.57
CA GLU A 326 -7.03 -8.74 17.07
C GLU A 326 -5.80 -7.92 17.48
N ALA A 327 -4.64 -8.56 17.65
CA ALA A 327 -3.39 -7.85 17.91
C ALA A 327 -2.85 -7.30 16.58
N THR A 328 -3.24 -6.07 16.23
CA THR A 328 -2.65 -5.32 15.09
C THR A 328 -1.49 -4.45 15.59
N PRO A 329 -0.56 -4.02 14.71
CA PRO A 329 0.50 -3.10 15.13
C PRO A 329 -0.04 -1.81 15.79
N LEU A 330 -1.12 -1.25 15.25
CA LEU A 330 -1.73 -0.05 15.82
C LEU A 330 -2.41 -0.33 17.18
N ASN A 331 -3.03 -1.50 17.37
CA ASN A 331 -3.57 -1.91 18.69
C ASN A 331 -2.44 -2.07 19.72
N GLN A 332 -1.33 -2.69 19.34
CA GLN A 332 -0.18 -2.86 20.23
C GLN A 332 0.46 -1.51 20.59
N LEU A 333 0.56 -0.58 19.64
CA LEU A 333 1.03 0.78 19.93
C LEU A 333 0.06 1.52 20.86
N ALA A 334 -1.25 1.35 20.67
CA ALA A 334 -2.24 1.93 21.56
C ALA A 334 -2.17 1.39 22.99
N GLU A 335 -2.05 0.07 23.16
CA GLU A 335 -1.89 -0.57 24.48
C GLU A 335 -0.67 -0.04 25.24
N LEU A 336 0.43 0.25 24.54
CA LEU A 336 1.65 0.80 25.13
C LEU A 336 1.46 2.24 25.67
N PHE A 337 0.60 3.04 25.03
CA PHE A 337 0.42 4.46 25.32
C PHE A 337 -0.92 4.83 25.99
N ASP A 338 -1.84 3.89 26.19
CA ASP A 338 -3.20 4.13 26.72
C ASP A 338 -3.21 4.85 28.07
N LYS A 339 -2.21 4.61 28.92
CA LYS A 339 -2.12 5.26 30.24
C LYS A 339 -1.58 6.69 30.17
N GLU A 340 -1.09 7.12 29.01
CA GLU A 340 -0.46 8.42 28.81
C GLU A 340 -1.34 9.40 28.02
N ILE A 341 -2.36 8.90 27.31
CA ILE A 341 -3.28 9.73 26.55
C ILE A 341 -4.34 10.40 27.45
N THR A 342 -4.83 11.53 27.00
CA THR A 342 -5.88 12.32 27.63
C THR A 342 -6.88 12.80 26.57
N GLU A 343 -8.05 13.29 26.99
CA GLU A 343 -9.04 13.88 26.07
C GLU A 343 -8.48 15.04 25.22
N LYS A 344 -7.43 15.73 25.71
CA LYS A 344 -6.77 16.81 24.97
C LYS A 344 -5.91 16.33 23.80
N ASP A 345 -5.51 15.05 23.84
CA ASP A 345 -4.69 14.44 22.80
C ASP A 345 -5.57 13.99 21.61
N ILE A 346 -6.89 13.90 21.79
CA ILE A 346 -7.83 13.53 20.72
C ILE A 346 -7.93 14.67 19.71
N ILE A 347 -7.49 14.42 18.49
CA ILE A 347 -7.73 15.31 17.34
C ILE A 347 -8.85 14.71 16.50
N LYS A 348 -9.82 15.53 16.13
CA LYS A 348 -10.92 15.13 15.25
C LYS A 348 -10.70 15.73 13.86
N PRO A 349 -11.13 15.04 12.79
CA PRO A 349 -11.26 15.66 11.47
C PRO A 349 -12.04 16.97 11.56
N ASP A 350 -11.45 18.06 11.06
CA ASP A 350 -12.17 19.32 10.87
C ASP A 350 -12.94 19.32 9.53
N GLU A 351 -13.74 20.37 9.30
CA GLU A 351 -14.56 20.47 8.08
C GLU A 351 -13.72 20.48 6.80
N ALA A 352 -12.54 21.10 6.83
CA ALA A 352 -11.66 21.16 5.66
C ALA A 352 -11.06 19.79 5.34
N TRP A 353 -10.64 19.05 6.38
CA TRP A 353 -10.13 17.68 6.27
C TRP A 353 -11.20 16.72 5.77
N LEU A 354 -12.40 16.78 6.34
CA LEU A 354 -13.55 16.01 5.87
C LEU A 354 -13.85 16.34 4.40
N LYS A 355 -13.85 17.62 4.05
CA LYS A 355 -14.12 18.04 2.67
C LYS A 355 -13.10 17.49 1.67
N LYS A 356 -11.81 17.48 2.04
CA LYS A 356 -10.76 16.87 1.22
C LYS A 356 -11.05 15.39 0.95
N TYR A 357 -11.46 14.63 1.96
CA TYR A 357 -11.78 13.22 1.81
C TYR A 357 -13.08 12.99 1.02
N GLU A 358 -14.09 13.85 1.15
CA GLU A 358 -15.28 13.82 0.28
C GLU A 358 -14.91 14.01 -1.19
N ASP A 359 -14.02 14.96 -1.49
CA ASP A 359 -13.61 15.27 -2.86
C ASP A 359 -12.88 14.08 -3.50
N ILE A 360 -12.04 13.40 -2.73
CA ILE A 360 -11.29 12.22 -3.18
C ILE A 360 -12.23 11.02 -3.38
N ALA A 361 -13.12 10.75 -2.43
CA ALA A 361 -14.12 9.68 -2.55
C ALA A 361 -14.98 9.88 -3.80
N ARG A 362 -15.36 11.13 -4.10
CA ARG A 362 -16.10 11.47 -5.33
C ARG A 362 -15.27 11.31 -6.60
N ALA A 363 -13.99 11.67 -6.57
CA ALA A 363 -13.09 11.51 -7.72
C ALA A 363 -12.78 10.03 -8.02
N GLY A 364 -12.72 9.19 -6.98
CA GLY A 364 -12.52 7.74 -7.09
C GLY A 364 -13.81 6.94 -7.35
N ALA A 365 -14.98 7.59 -7.34
CA ALA A 365 -16.24 6.91 -7.64
C ALA A 365 -16.23 6.37 -9.07
N PRO A 366 -16.57 5.08 -9.29
CA PRO A 366 -16.53 4.48 -10.62
C PRO A 366 -17.44 5.27 -11.57
N VAL A 367 -16.89 5.71 -12.70
CA VAL A 367 -17.67 6.33 -13.76
C VAL A 367 -18.71 5.31 -14.25
N LEU A 368 -19.97 5.72 -14.32
CA LEU A 368 -21.04 4.90 -14.89
C LEU A 368 -20.63 4.45 -16.28
N SER A 369 -20.77 3.17 -16.57
CA SER A 369 -20.51 2.64 -17.90
C SER A 369 -21.46 3.30 -18.91
N GLN A 370 -21.06 3.31 -20.19
CA GLN A 370 -21.90 3.84 -21.26
C GLN A 370 -23.28 3.15 -21.30
N ASP A 371 -23.35 1.86 -20.97
CA ASP A 371 -24.62 1.12 -20.91
C ASP A 371 -25.50 1.53 -19.72
N GLN A 372 -24.88 1.81 -18.56
CA GLN A 372 -25.60 2.36 -17.40
C GLN A 372 -26.14 3.76 -17.72
N ILE A 373 -25.33 4.60 -18.37
CA ILE A 373 -25.75 5.93 -18.83
C ILE A 373 -26.92 5.77 -19.83
N ASN A 374 -26.77 4.93 -20.85
CA ASN A 374 -27.82 4.68 -21.86
C ASN A 374 -29.13 4.17 -21.24
N THR A 375 -29.06 3.44 -20.13
CA THR A 375 -30.25 2.96 -19.39
C THR A 375 -30.89 4.06 -18.56
N MET A 376 -30.09 4.97 -18.01
CA MET A 376 -30.57 6.10 -17.22
C MET A 376 -31.18 7.22 -18.07
N ILE A 377 -30.70 7.43 -19.31
CA ILE A 377 -31.16 8.53 -20.16
C ILE A 377 -32.67 8.51 -20.44
N PRO A 378 -33.29 7.38 -20.84
CA PRO A 378 -34.75 7.31 -21.01
C PRO A 378 -35.50 7.61 -19.70
N LEU A 379 -35.04 7.06 -18.58
CA LEU A 379 -35.66 7.28 -17.26
C LEU A 379 -35.60 8.75 -16.85
N LEU A 380 -34.47 9.42 -17.09
CA LEU A 380 -34.30 10.84 -16.84
C LEU A 380 -35.15 11.70 -17.78
N LYS A 381 -35.34 11.29 -19.04
CA LYS A 381 -36.24 11.98 -20.00
C LYS A 381 -37.71 11.85 -19.58
N ASP A 382 -38.12 10.67 -19.16
CA ASP A 382 -39.48 10.41 -18.65
C ASP A 382 -39.71 11.20 -17.35
N LEU A 383 -38.75 11.16 -16.42
CA LEU A 383 -38.83 11.91 -15.17
C LEU A 383 -38.87 13.43 -15.42
N LYS A 384 -38.10 13.95 -16.37
CA LYS A 384 -38.14 15.37 -16.76
C LYS A 384 -39.52 15.81 -17.24
N LYS A 385 -40.23 14.91 -17.92
CA LYS A 385 -41.57 15.17 -18.47
C LYS A 385 -42.64 15.05 -17.39
N ASP A 386 -42.55 14.02 -16.55
CA ASP A 386 -43.61 13.64 -15.62
C ASP A 386 -43.47 14.32 -14.25
N SER A 387 -42.24 14.63 -13.83
CA SER A 387 -41.93 15.33 -12.58
C SER A 387 -40.63 16.14 -12.66
N PRO A 388 -40.67 17.39 -13.18
CA PRO A 388 -39.47 18.24 -13.33
C PRO A 388 -38.69 18.47 -12.04
N THR A 389 -39.38 18.55 -10.89
CA THR A 389 -38.73 18.75 -9.58
C THR A 389 -37.90 17.54 -9.19
N ASP A 390 -38.41 16.32 -9.42
CA ASP A 390 -37.68 15.09 -9.10
C ASP A 390 -36.52 14.86 -10.08
N TYR A 391 -36.68 15.28 -11.33
CA TYR A 391 -35.59 15.30 -12.31
C TYR A 391 -34.41 16.17 -11.89
N GLU A 392 -34.67 17.41 -11.45
CA GLU A 392 -33.61 18.31 -10.97
C GLU A 392 -32.96 17.76 -9.68
N ALA A 393 -33.76 17.21 -8.76
CA ALA A 393 -33.24 16.59 -7.55
C ALA A 393 -32.33 15.39 -7.86
N MET A 394 -32.73 14.52 -8.79
CA MET A 394 -31.95 13.35 -9.19
C MET A 394 -30.68 13.75 -9.96
N LEU A 395 -30.74 14.79 -10.80
CA LEU A 395 -29.54 15.32 -11.46
C LEU A 395 -28.54 15.92 -10.46
N GLU A 396 -29.00 16.67 -9.46
CA GLU A 396 -28.12 17.20 -8.41
C GLU A 396 -27.56 16.08 -7.52
N GLU A 397 -28.30 15.00 -7.28
CA GLU A 397 -27.80 13.82 -6.60
C GLU A 397 -26.71 13.10 -7.42
N ILE A 398 -26.91 12.93 -8.73
CA ILE A 398 -25.91 12.34 -9.64
C ILE A 398 -24.67 13.23 -9.72
N LYS A 399 -24.84 14.54 -9.85
CA LYS A 399 -23.75 15.52 -9.85
C LYS A 399 -22.94 15.50 -8.56
N LYS A 400 -23.64 15.35 -7.43
CA LYS A 400 -23.01 15.27 -6.11
C LYS A 400 -22.26 13.96 -5.92
N SER A 401 -22.81 12.84 -6.36
CA SER A 401 -22.27 11.49 -6.13
C SER A 401 -21.25 11.05 -7.19
N ASN A 402 -21.37 11.51 -8.43
CA ASN A 402 -20.52 11.11 -9.55
C ASN A 402 -20.41 12.22 -10.61
N PRO A 403 -19.60 13.28 -10.36
CA PRO A 403 -19.49 14.43 -11.25
C PRO A 403 -19.08 14.07 -12.68
N THR A 404 -18.18 13.10 -12.84
CA THR A 404 -17.72 12.62 -14.16
C THR A 404 -18.85 11.97 -14.96
N SER A 405 -19.68 11.15 -14.31
CA SER A 405 -20.85 10.54 -14.98
C SER A 405 -21.95 11.54 -15.23
N TYR A 406 -22.11 12.54 -14.35
CA TYR A 406 -23.03 13.65 -14.56
C TYR A 406 -22.74 14.39 -15.86
N ASP A 407 -21.48 14.76 -16.12
CA ASP A 407 -21.10 15.47 -17.35
C ASP A 407 -21.43 14.64 -18.61
N LEU A 408 -21.19 13.32 -18.56
CA LEU A 408 -21.54 12.41 -19.65
C LEU A 408 -23.05 12.27 -19.86
N ILE A 409 -23.82 12.22 -18.77
CA ILE A 409 -25.30 12.16 -18.79
C ILE A 409 -25.86 13.46 -19.38
N ILE A 410 -25.40 14.62 -18.92
CA ILE A 410 -25.85 15.93 -19.42
C ILE A 410 -25.57 16.06 -20.91
N LYS A 411 -24.40 15.63 -21.38
CA LYS A 411 -24.03 15.63 -22.80
C LYS A 411 -24.97 14.80 -23.68
N GLN A 412 -25.61 13.75 -23.15
CA GLN A 412 -26.55 12.90 -23.89
C GLN A 412 -28.02 13.30 -23.71
N LEU A 413 -28.32 14.10 -22.69
CA LEU A 413 -29.66 14.69 -22.49
C LEU A 413 -29.89 15.94 -23.34
N GLN A 414 -28.80 16.64 -23.70
CA GLN A 414 -28.77 17.71 -24.71
C GLN A 414 -28.87 17.13 -26.13
#